data_AF-A0AA90SG81-F1
#
_entry.id   AF-A0AA90SG81-F1
#
_cell.length_a   1.000
_cell.length_b   1.000
_cell.length_c   1.000
_cell.angle_alpha   90.00
_cell.angle_beta   90.00
_cell.angle_gamma   90.00
#
_symmetry.space_group_name_H-M   'P 1'
#
loop_
_entity.id
_entity.type
_entity.pdbx_description
1 polymer ?
#
loop_
_entity_poly.entity_id
_entity_poly.type
_entity_poly.pdbx_seq_one_letter_code
_entity_poly.pdbx_strand_id
1 'polypeptide(L)'
;MTASDAQIAAFLQVAAETLDTVDAVLGDLGATTVNLATPGGNSVFALVTHVRGALGYWGGSLLAGEDIPRDRSAEFHATGTVEQARGIVAGLRTDLARWAPVAAIGIRNPQARGTTRRDAAAATPEWVLTHMLRELTQHTGHMEICRDVVVHGAH
;
A
#
# COMPACT_ATOMS: atom_id res chain seq x y z
N MET A 1 3.50 -23.47 2.16
CA MET A 1 4.03 -23.44 0.78
C MET A 1 4.75 -22.11 0.60
N THR A 2 5.95 -22.11 0.03
CA THR A 2 6.69 -20.89 -0.30
C THR A 2 6.24 -20.37 -1.67
N ALA A 3 6.48 -19.08 -1.94
CA ALA A 3 6.24 -18.52 -3.27
C ALA A 3 7.40 -18.90 -4.21
N SER A 4 7.10 -19.11 -5.49
CA SER A 4 8.15 -19.30 -6.51
C SER A 4 8.80 -17.97 -6.89
N ASP A 5 10.05 -18.03 -7.38
CA ASP A 5 10.76 -16.85 -7.89
C ASP A 5 9.98 -16.14 -9.02
N ALA A 6 9.29 -16.91 -9.87
CA ALA A 6 8.45 -16.36 -10.93
C ALA A 6 7.26 -15.57 -10.38
N GLN A 7 6.59 -16.05 -9.31
CA GLN A 7 5.52 -15.30 -8.65
C GLN A 7 6.03 -14.03 -7.97
N ILE A 8 7.20 -14.09 -7.35
CA ILE A 8 7.83 -12.92 -6.71
C ILE A 8 8.20 -11.86 -7.76
N ALA A 9 8.81 -12.27 -8.87
CA ALA A 9 9.13 -11.37 -9.98
C ALA A 9 7.88 -10.72 -10.57
N ALA A 10 6.82 -11.50 -10.81
CA ALA A 10 5.54 -10.98 -11.30
C ALA A 10 4.91 -9.98 -10.32
N PHE A 11 4.90 -10.30 -9.01
CA PHE A 11 4.43 -9.39 -7.98
C PHE A 11 5.18 -8.04 -8.01
N LEU A 12 6.51 -8.09 -8.04
CA LEU A 12 7.36 -6.88 -8.03
C LEU A 12 7.15 -6.03 -9.28
N GLN A 13 7.03 -6.66 -10.45
CA GLN A 13 6.78 -5.95 -11.70
C GLN A 13 5.44 -5.20 -11.67
N VAL A 14 4.34 -5.91 -11.36
CA VAL A 14 3.00 -5.29 -11.36
C VAL A 14 2.88 -4.26 -10.24
N ALA A 15 3.51 -4.49 -9.07
CA ALA A 15 3.56 -3.50 -8.01
C ALA A 15 4.32 -2.23 -8.43
N ALA A 16 5.42 -2.36 -9.18
CA ALA A 16 6.17 -1.21 -9.69
C ALA A 16 5.34 -0.37 -10.67
N GLU A 17 4.69 -1.03 -11.64
CA GLU A 17 3.76 -0.39 -12.60
C GLU A 17 2.61 0.31 -11.87
N THR A 18 2.05 -0.33 -10.83
CA THR A 18 0.95 0.26 -10.04
C THR A 18 1.41 1.49 -9.25
N LEU A 19 2.62 1.46 -8.68
CA LEU A 19 3.18 2.61 -7.98
C LEU A 19 3.50 3.76 -8.96
N ASP A 20 3.84 3.47 -10.22
CA ASP A 20 3.99 4.51 -11.26
C ASP A 20 2.66 5.23 -11.52
N THR A 21 1.54 4.50 -11.52
CA THR A 21 0.20 5.10 -11.58
C THR A 21 -0.08 5.98 -10.37
N VAL A 22 0.33 5.57 -9.16
CA VAL A 22 0.20 6.42 -7.96
C VAL A 22 1.03 7.70 -8.11
N ASP A 23 2.25 7.61 -8.63
CA ASP A 23 3.10 8.77 -8.90
C ASP A 23 2.49 9.73 -9.93
N ALA A 24 1.79 9.20 -10.94
CA ALA A 24 1.04 9.98 -11.92
C ALA A 24 -0.16 10.70 -11.27
N VAL A 25 -0.96 10.00 -10.46
CA VAL A 25 -2.05 10.61 -9.69
C VAL A 25 -1.54 11.76 -8.82
N LEU A 26 -0.43 11.56 -8.11
CA LEU A 26 0.19 12.61 -7.30
C LEU A 26 0.73 13.78 -8.15
N GLY A 27 0.98 13.58 -9.44
CA GLY A 27 1.43 14.62 -10.38
C GLY A 27 0.35 15.63 -10.73
N ASP A 28 -0.91 15.23 -10.65
CA ASP A 28 -2.07 16.06 -10.98
C ASP A 28 -2.60 16.85 -9.76
N LEU A 29 -2.02 16.63 -8.58
CA LEU A 29 -2.47 17.21 -7.32
C LEU A 29 -1.55 18.34 -6.85
N GLY A 30 -2.16 19.31 -6.17
CA GLY A 30 -1.47 20.40 -5.48
C GLY A 30 -1.59 20.28 -3.97
N ALA A 31 -1.05 21.29 -3.26
CA ALA A 31 -1.00 21.33 -1.80
C ALA A 31 -2.38 21.16 -1.13
N THR A 32 -3.43 21.71 -1.73
CA THR A 32 -4.81 21.58 -1.23
C THR A 32 -5.44 20.27 -1.66
N THR A 33 -5.40 19.93 -2.94
CA THR A 33 -6.19 18.81 -3.50
C THR A 33 -5.69 17.44 -3.04
N VAL A 34 -4.41 17.29 -2.69
CA VAL A 34 -3.88 16.02 -2.14
C VAL A 34 -4.56 15.60 -0.83
N ASN A 35 -5.04 16.57 -0.05
CA ASN A 35 -5.72 16.36 1.24
C ASN A 35 -7.25 16.47 1.14
N LEU A 36 -7.80 16.81 -0.02
CA LEU A 36 -9.23 16.98 -0.18
C LEU A 36 -9.90 15.61 -0.28
N ALA A 37 -10.79 15.31 0.66
CA ALA A 37 -11.56 14.07 0.63
C ALA A 37 -12.75 14.19 -0.33
N THR A 38 -13.03 13.11 -1.06
CA THR A 38 -14.26 13.02 -1.85
C THR A 38 -15.51 12.87 -0.97
N PRO A 39 -16.71 13.25 -1.44
CA PRO A 39 -17.94 13.06 -0.68
C PRO A 39 -18.14 11.58 -0.27
N GLY A 40 -18.12 11.31 1.03
CA GLY A 40 -18.22 9.95 1.58
C GLY A 40 -16.98 9.08 1.38
N GLY A 41 -15.88 9.64 0.87
CA GLY A 41 -14.63 8.94 0.59
C GLY A 41 -13.43 9.51 1.35
N ASN A 42 -12.23 9.24 0.83
CA ASN A 42 -10.96 9.62 1.44
C ASN A 42 -10.21 10.62 0.56
N SER A 43 -9.16 11.24 1.10
CA SER A 43 -8.18 11.99 0.31
C SER A 43 -7.12 11.06 -0.29
N VAL A 44 -6.42 11.52 -1.32
CA VAL A 44 -5.30 10.77 -1.90
C VAL A 44 -4.18 10.58 -0.88
N PHE A 45 -3.87 11.60 -0.06
CA PHE A 45 -2.86 11.47 1.00
C PHE A 45 -3.21 10.37 2.02
N ALA A 46 -4.47 10.33 2.47
CA ALA A 46 -4.96 9.31 3.38
C ALA A 46 -4.86 7.91 2.77
N LEU A 47 -5.20 7.75 1.48
CA LEU A 47 -5.09 6.48 0.78
C LEU A 47 -3.63 6.02 0.62
N VAL A 48 -2.70 6.92 0.29
CA VAL A 48 -1.26 6.57 0.17
C VAL A 48 -0.71 6.13 1.53
N THR A 49 -1.11 6.83 2.60
CA THR A 49 -0.75 6.47 3.98
C THR A 49 -1.33 5.09 4.35
N HIS A 50 -2.59 4.82 3.98
CA HIS A 50 -3.22 3.52 4.20
C HIS A 50 -2.48 2.39 3.47
N VAL A 51 -2.12 2.57 2.19
CA VAL A 51 -1.35 1.59 1.44
C VAL A 51 0.01 1.32 2.11
N ARG A 52 0.70 2.35 2.61
CA ARG A 52 1.95 2.16 3.36
C ARG A 52 1.77 1.34 4.63
N GLY A 53 0.69 1.57 5.37
CA GLY A 53 0.35 0.81 6.58
C GLY A 53 -0.04 -0.63 6.27
N ALA A 54 -0.87 -0.84 5.24
CA ALA A 54 -1.32 -2.16 4.81
C ALA A 54 -0.15 -3.03 4.30
N LEU A 55 0.66 -2.52 3.40
CA LEU A 55 1.85 -3.22 2.89
C LEU A 55 2.93 -3.37 3.96
N GLY A 56 3.10 -2.37 4.82
CA GLY A 56 3.99 -2.46 5.98
C GLY A 56 3.63 -3.61 6.91
N TYR A 57 2.35 -3.79 7.22
CA TYR A 57 1.90 -4.91 8.03
C TYR A 57 2.13 -6.26 7.33
N TRP A 58 1.64 -6.41 6.10
CA TRP A 58 1.65 -7.71 5.42
C TRP A 58 3.04 -8.13 4.95
N GLY A 59 3.77 -7.22 4.31
CA GLY A 59 5.11 -7.48 3.78
C GLY A 59 6.19 -7.37 4.85
N GLY A 60 6.17 -6.30 5.63
CA GLY A 60 7.20 -6.07 6.64
C GLY A 60 6.94 -6.85 7.93
N SER A 61 5.84 -6.60 8.62
CA SER A 61 5.60 -7.20 9.94
C SER A 61 5.34 -8.70 9.89
N LEU A 62 4.44 -9.15 9.01
CA LEU A 62 4.04 -10.55 8.94
C LEU A 62 5.03 -11.39 8.12
N LEU A 63 5.30 -11.02 6.87
CA LEU A 63 6.16 -11.80 5.99
C LEU A 63 7.64 -11.69 6.37
N ALA A 64 8.19 -10.47 6.46
CA ALA A 64 9.61 -10.24 6.75
C ALA A 64 9.97 -10.30 8.25
N GLY A 65 8.98 -10.23 9.15
CA GLY A 65 9.17 -10.31 10.60
C GLY A 65 9.74 -9.02 11.21
N GLU A 66 9.54 -7.88 10.55
CA GLU A 66 9.99 -6.57 11.04
C GLU A 66 9.03 -6.01 12.10
N ASP A 67 9.54 -5.12 12.96
CA ASP A 67 8.70 -4.39 13.90
C ASP A 67 8.27 -3.06 13.29
N ILE A 68 7.17 -3.08 12.53
CA ILE A 68 6.58 -1.89 11.91
C ILE A 68 5.29 -1.55 12.67
N PRO A 69 5.25 -0.44 13.42
CA PRO A 69 4.05 -0.02 14.13
C PRO A 69 2.97 0.43 13.14
N ARG A 70 1.70 0.15 13.48
CA ARG A 70 0.56 0.50 12.64
C ARG A 70 -0.62 1.00 13.47
N ASP A 71 -1.09 2.20 13.16
CA ASP A 71 -2.39 2.72 13.58
C ASP A 71 -3.30 2.86 12.36
N ARG A 72 -4.15 1.85 12.16
CA ARG A 72 -5.05 1.79 11.00
C ARG A 72 -6.09 2.91 11.01
N SER A 73 -6.55 3.36 12.17
CA SER A 73 -7.53 4.44 12.25
C SER A 73 -6.93 5.78 11.85
N ALA A 74 -5.69 6.04 12.26
CA ALA A 74 -5.00 7.28 11.94
C ALA A 74 -4.67 7.40 10.44
N GLU A 75 -4.42 6.27 9.75
CA GLU A 75 -4.13 6.25 8.29
C GLU A 75 -5.18 7.03 7.47
N PHE A 76 -6.47 6.90 7.79
CA PHE A 76 -7.56 7.52 7.03
C PHE A 76 -7.80 9.00 7.36
N HIS A 77 -7.14 9.52 8.40
CA HIS A 77 -7.21 10.93 8.80
C HIS A 77 -5.90 11.66 8.52
N ALA A 78 -4.94 10.97 7.90
CA ALA A 78 -3.62 11.52 7.62
C ALA A 78 -3.70 12.66 6.60
N THR A 79 -2.91 13.69 6.84
CA THR A 79 -2.71 14.82 5.94
C THR A 79 -1.22 15.11 5.78
N GLY A 80 -0.85 15.74 4.67
CA GLY A 80 0.53 16.12 4.40
C GLY A 80 0.71 16.71 3.00
N THR A 81 1.93 16.72 2.49
CA THR A 81 2.27 17.30 1.19
C THR A 81 2.37 16.24 0.09
N VAL A 82 2.33 16.68 -1.16
CA VAL A 82 2.58 15.80 -2.32
C VAL A 82 3.97 15.17 -2.23
N GLU A 83 4.99 15.91 -1.81
CA GLU A 83 6.36 15.41 -1.64
C GLU A 83 6.44 14.33 -0.57
N GLN A 84 5.71 14.50 0.55
CA GLN A 84 5.63 13.46 1.58
C GLN A 84 4.95 12.19 1.04
N ALA A 85 3.87 12.33 0.26
CA ALA A 85 3.22 11.19 -0.39
C ALA A 85 4.16 10.49 -1.38
N ARG A 86 4.94 11.24 -2.18
CA ARG A 86 5.98 10.66 -3.06
C ARG A 86 7.09 9.95 -2.28
N GLY A 87 7.49 10.51 -1.13
CA GLY A 87 8.44 9.87 -0.23
C GLY A 87 7.93 8.51 0.26
N ILE A 88 6.62 8.41 0.56
CA ILE A 88 5.97 7.14 0.92
C ILE A 88 6.03 6.15 -0.25
N VAL A 89 5.70 6.58 -1.46
CA VAL A 89 5.73 5.73 -2.68
C VAL A 89 7.15 5.22 -2.95
N ALA A 90 8.16 6.08 -2.88
CA ALA A 90 9.56 5.69 -3.04
C ALA A 90 10.02 4.70 -1.96
N GLY A 91 9.59 4.92 -0.71
CA GLY A 91 9.82 3.99 0.39
C GLY A 91 9.21 2.62 0.11
N LEU A 92 7.97 2.56 -0.39
CA LEU A 92 7.31 1.31 -0.76
C LEU A 92 8.06 0.54 -1.86
N ARG A 93 8.62 1.21 -2.87
CA ARG A 93 9.45 0.54 -3.89
C ARG A 93 10.64 -0.18 -3.26
N THR A 94 11.32 0.49 -2.35
CA THR A 94 12.48 -0.04 -1.63
C THR A 94 12.07 -1.21 -0.71
N ASP A 95 11.00 -1.03 0.05
CA ASP A 95 10.50 -2.00 1.01
C ASP A 95 9.97 -3.27 0.32
N LEU A 96 9.20 -3.15 -0.75
CA LEU A 96 8.66 -4.30 -1.48
C LEU A 96 9.77 -5.16 -2.09
N ALA A 97 10.80 -4.54 -2.69
CA ALA A 97 11.96 -5.25 -3.22
C ALA A 97 12.72 -6.05 -2.13
N ARG A 98 12.65 -5.60 -0.88
CA ARG A 98 13.27 -6.24 0.28
C ARG A 98 12.41 -7.32 0.92
N TRP A 99 11.09 -7.10 1.01
CA TRP A 99 10.16 -8.02 1.65
C TRP A 99 9.74 -9.19 0.75
N ALA A 100 9.45 -8.95 -0.52
CA ALA A 100 8.89 -9.98 -1.41
C ALA A 100 9.78 -11.23 -1.55
N PRO A 101 11.12 -11.14 -1.65
CA PRO A 101 11.99 -12.33 -1.71
C PRO A 101 11.89 -13.25 -0.48
N VAL A 102 11.46 -12.73 0.68
CA VAL A 102 11.27 -13.55 1.89
C VAL A 102 10.19 -14.61 1.67
N ALA A 103 9.25 -14.39 0.75
CA ALA A 103 8.20 -15.35 0.41
C ALA A 103 8.73 -16.69 -0.12
N ALA A 104 9.92 -16.73 -0.70
CA ALA A 104 10.58 -17.97 -1.13
C ALA A 104 11.06 -18.84 0.05
N ILE A 105 11.21 -18.25 1.24
CA ILE A 105 11.66 -18.92 2.47
C ILE A 105 10.45 -19.28 3.34
N GLY A 106 9.52 -18.33 3.51
CA GLY A 106 8.33 -18.49 4.35
C GLY A 106 8.03 -17.25 5.19
N ILE A 107 6.84 -17.23 5.79
CA ILE A 107 6.41 -16.18 6.71
C ILE A 107 7.24 -16.24 7.99
N ARG A 108 7.86 -15.12 8.36
CA ARG A 108 8.73 -15.03 9.54
C ARG A 108 7.99 -14.71 10.84
N ASN A 109 6.83 -14.06 10.75
CA ASN A 109 6.03 -13.72 11.93
C ASN A 109 4.52 -13.88 11.67
N PRO A 110 3.99 -15.12 11.73
CA PRO A 110 2.57 -15.38 11.52
C PRO A 110 1.68 -14.80 12.62
N GLN A 111 2.25 -14.36 13.75
CA GLN A 111 1.50 -13.78 14.88
C GLN A 111 1.54 -12.25 14.92
N ALA A 112 2.01 -11.62 13.84
CA ALA A 112 2.04 -10.17 13.72
C ALA A 112 0.66 -9.55 13.96
N ARG A 113 0.60 -8.53 14.82
CA ARG A 113 -0.62 -7.75 15.11
C ARG A 113 -0.67 -6.52 14.21
N GLY A 114 -1.87 -6.03 13.91
CA GLY A 114 -2.06 -4.87 13.01
C GLY A 114 -3.01 -5.10 11.83
N THR A 115 -3.78 -6.19 11.85
CA THR A 115 -4.87 -6.45 10.90
C THR A 115 -6.16 -6.82 11.62
N THR A 116 -7.30 -6.56 10.97
CA THR A 116 -8.63 -7.02 11.42
C THR A 116 -8.98 -8.41 10.90
N ARG A 117 -8.13 -8.98 10.02
CA ARG A 117 -8.35 -10.30 9.41
C ARG A 117 -8.10 -11.41 10.44
N ARG A 118 -9.14 -12.21 10.73
CA ARG A 118 -9.08 -13.25 11.78
C ARG A 118 -8.20 -14.46 11.42
N ASP A 119 -8.03 -14.73 10.14
CA ASP A 119 -7.26 -15.85 9.59
C ASP A 119 -5.84 -15.46 9.14
N ALA A 120 -5.33 -14.30 9.57
CA ALA A 120 -4.00 -13.82 9.19
C ALA A 120 -2.87 -14.79 9.56
N ALA A 121 -2.98 -15.47 10.70
CA ALA A 121 -1.99 -16.47 11.13
C ALA A 121 -1.94 -17.73 10.26
N ALA A 122 -2.97 -17.98 9.45
CA ALA A 122 -3.02 -19.09 8.49
C ALA A 122 -2.62 -18.67 7.07
N ALA A 123 -2.22 -17.41 6.87
CA ALA A 123 -1.78 -16.92 5.57
C ALA A 123 -0.58 -17.71 5.05
N THR A 124 -0.51 -17.90 3.73
CA THR A 124 0.66 -18.44 3.05
C THR A 124 1.44 -17.32 2.38
N PRO A 125 2.77 -17.47 2.15
CA PRO A 125 3.56 -16.51 1.38
C PRO A 125 2.91 -16.05 0.06
N GLU A 126 2.43 -16.98 -0.78
CA GLU A 126 1.72 -16.67 -2.02
C GLU A 126 0.46 -15.83 -1.77
N TRP A 127 -0.32 -16.20 -0.76
CA TRP A 127 -1.53 -15.46 -0.39
C TRP A 127 -1.17 -14.04 0.06
N VAL A 128 -0.08 -13.86 0.82
CA VAL A 128 0.37 -12.54 1.28
C VAL A 128 0.78 -11.66 0.11
N LEU A 129 1.57 -12.17 -0.85
CA LEU A 129 1.93 -11.42 -2.06
C LEU A 129 0.68 -11.02 -2.86
N THR A 130 -0.23 -11.97 -3.06
CA THR A 130 -1.50 -11.74 -3.77
C THR A 130 -2.35 -10.68 -3.07
N HIS A 131 -2.44 -10.75 -1.74
CA HIS A 131 -3.22 -9.81 -0.95
C HIS A 131 -2.61 -8.41 -0.96
N MET A 132 -1.28 -8.29 -0.82
CA MET A 132 -0.58 -7.02 -0.96
C MET A 132 -0.86 -6.37 -2.32
N LEU A 133 -0.80 -7.15 -3.41
CA LEU A 133 -1.10 -6.64 -4.76
C LEU A 133 -2.56 -6.20 -4.90
N ARG A 134 -3.50 -6.95 -4.33
CA ARG A 134 -4.92 -6.58 -4.27
C ARG A 134 -5.12 -5.25 -3.54
N GLU A 135 -4.52 -5.07 -2.36
CA GLU A 135 -4.66 -3.83 -1.60
C GLU A 135 -4.07 -2.63 -2.38
N LEU A 136 -2.88 -2.81 -2.96
CA LEU A 136 -2.22 -1.77 -3.74
C LEU A 136 -3.06 -1.35 -4.96
N THR A 137 -3.52 -2.31 -5.77
CA THR A 137 -4.30 -2.01 -6.98
C THR A 137 -5.69 -1.46 -6.66
N GLN A 138 -6.39 -2.01 -5.65
CA GLN A 138 -7.70 -1.51 -5.22
C GLN A 138 -7.61 -0.04 -4.78
N HIS A 139 -6.62 0.31 -3.95
CA HIS A 139 -6.48 1.67 -3.46
C HIS A 139 -5.91 2.63 -4.50
N THR A 140 -5.14 2.15 -5.48
CA THR A 140 -4.74 2.96 -6.64
C THR A 140 -5.96 3.39 -7.45
N GLY A 141 -6.90 2.47 -7.73
CA GLY A 141 -8.15 2.83 -8.41
C GLY A 141 -9.00 3.84 -7.63
N HIS A 142 -9.04 3.74 -6.29
CA HIS A 142 -9.68 4.78 -5.47
C HIS A 142 -8.97 6.14 -5.58
N MET A 143 -7.64 6.16 -5.65
CA MET A 143 -6.85 7.40 -5.79
C MET A 143 -7.12 8.08 -7.14
N GLU A 144 -7.21 7.32 -8.23
CA GLU A 144 -7.55 7.85 -9.56
C GLU A 144 -8.91 8.55 -9.54
N ILE A 145 -9.93 7.90 -8.98
CA ILE A 145 -11.28 8.50 -8.82
C ILE A 145 -11.23 9.73 -7.93
N CYS A 146 -10.47 9.69 -6.82
CA CYS A 146 -10.34 10.84 -5.93
C CYS A 146 -9.71 12.02 -6.66
N ARG A 147 -8.63 11.78 -7.43
CA ARG A 147 -7.98 12.79 -8.27
C ARG A 147 -8.96 13.39 -9.27
N ASP A 148 -9.71 12.57 -9.99
CA ASP A 148 -10.66 13.05 -10.99
C ASP A 148 -11.72 13.97 -10.36
N VAL A 149 -12.25 13.59 -9.20
CA VAL A 149 -13.25 14.38 -8.48
C VAL A 149 -12.67 15.71 -7.99
N VAL A 150 -11.46 15.74 -7.43
CA VAL A 150 -10.91 16.98 -6.83
C VAL A 150 -10.26 17.92 -7.86
N VAL A 151 -9.86 17.41 -9.02
CA VAL A 151 -9.27 18.20 -10.12
C VAL A 151 -10.35 18.69 -11.09
N HIS A 152 -11.37 17.88 -11.36
CA HIS A 152 -12.40 18.19 -12.37
C HIS A 152 -13.80 18.42 -11.80
N GLY A 153 -14.04 18.05 -10.55
CA GLY A 153 -15.27 18.44 -9.86
C GLY A 153 -15.28 19.95 -9.67
N ALA A 154 -16.33 20.60 -10.18
CA ALA A 154 -16.58 21.99 -9.88
C ALA A 154 -16.75 22.13 -8.36
N HIS A 155 -15.72 22.70 -7.70
CA HIS A 155 -15.74 23.11 -6.31
C HIS A 155 -16.14 24.57 -6.20
#